data_AF-A0A8S2W2U1-F1
#
_entry.id   AF-A0A8S2W2U1-F1
#
_cell.length_a   1.000
_cell.length_b   1.000
_cell.length_c   1.000
_cell.angle_alpha   90.00
_cell.angle_beta   90.00
_cell.angle_gamma   90.00
#
_symmetry.space_group_name_H-M   'P 1'
#
loop_
_entity.id
_entity.type
_entity.pdbx_description
1 polymer ?
#
loop_
_entity_poly.entity_id
_entity_poly.type
_entity_poly.pdbx_seq_one_letter_code
_entity_poly.pdbx_strand_id
1 'polypeptide(L)'
;CETSIFCKKKKPKLFDNYLLLENTVDTLCSERATRRGYHQNIIGVSAYISLIDSVELINSIWKYLLIYLEEVRLKYPKWIVRVYYHNINVSLADIKNIENLYKNVDFCDVQNIPVLGNIVNYMPGKIQRFLPLADKFVDYYMSRDIDSPIFDREVSAVNEWIASDKMFHIMRDHPQHDTAILGGLWGIKKFEIPCYNRKGDQQFLEKYIWPLIRTNSLQHDSFLCRRFPTAEPFPT
;
A
#
# COMPACT_ATOMS: atom_id res chain seq x y z
N CYS A 1 20.07 25.64 -5.04
CA CYS A 1 18.85 25.74 -4.19
C CYS A 1 18.46 24.34 -3.78
N GLU A 2 18.87 23.96 -2.57
CA GLU A 2 18.69 22.64 -1.97
C GLU A 2 17.22 22.41 -1.61
N THR A 3 16.51 21.57 -2.36
CA THR A 3 15.18 21.08 -1.99
C THR A 3 15.31 19.82 -1.17
N SER A 4 15.80 19.96 0.06
CA SER A 4 15.73 18.90 1.06
C SER A 4 14.80 19.35 2.18
N ILE A 5 13.52 18.99 2.10
CA ILE A 5 12.57 19.16 3.20
C ILE A 5 12.88 18.08 4.24
N PHE A 6 14.03 18.20 4.92
CA PHE A 6 14.39 17.31 6.02
C PHE A 6 13.64 17.73 7.29
N CYS A 7 12.83 16.80 7.76
CA CYS A 7 11.97 16.89 8.94
C CYS A 7 12.76 17.30 10.21
N LYS A 8 12.53 18.51 10.73
CA LYS A 8 13.23 19.10 11.90
C LYS A 8 12.65 18.74 13.28
N LYS A 9 11.95 17.61 13.47
CA LYS A 9 11.47 17.19 14.82
C LYS A 9 11.68 15.70 15.07
N LYS A 10 12.13 15.38 16.30
CA LYS A 10 12.59 14.07 16.83
C LYS A 10 12.10 12.86 16.02
N LYS A 11 13.03 12.29 15.26
CA LYS A 11 12.81 11.26 14.25
C LYS A 11 12.33 9.93 14.87
N PRO A 12 11.28 9.33 14.31
CA PRO A 12 11.03 7.90 14.38
C PRO A 12 12.07 7.18 13.51
N LYS A 13 12.72 6.14 14.08
CA LYS A 13 13.86 5.38 13.53
C LYS A 13 13.64 4.67 12.18
N LEU A 14 12.48 4.78 11.53
CA LEU A 14 12.13 3.97 10.35
C LEU A 14 12.95 4.34 9.09
N PHE A 15 13.45 5.58 9.01
CA PHE A 15 14.11 6.12 7.81
C PHE A 15 15.44 6.83 8.10
N ASP A 16 16.05 6.60 9.27
CA ASP A 16 17.43 7.07 9.51
C ASP A 16 18.46 6.36 8.62
N ASN A 17 18.02 5.32 7.92
CA ASN A 17 18.80 4.42 7.09
C ASN A 17 18.50 4.60 5.59
N TYR A 18 18.20 5.82 5.13
CA TYR A 18 17.96 6.11 3.71
C TYR A 18 19.07 5.57 2.80
N LEU A 19 20.33 5.75 3.22
CA LEU A 19 21.50 5.19 2.54
C LEU A 19 21.50 3.66 2.46
N LEU A 20 20.94 2.96 3.45
CA LEU A 20 20.82 1.49 3.39
C LEU A 20 19.73 1.05 2.41
N LEU A 21 18.63 1.82 2.34
CA LEU A 21 17.56 1.59 1.37
C LEU A 21 17.99 1.92 -0.07
N GLU A 22 18.82 2.93 -0.27
CA GLU A 22 19.38 3.22 -1.60
C GLU A 22 20.34 2.13 -2.07
N ASN A 23 21.18 1.63 -1.17
CA ASN A 23 22.23 0.65 -1.50
C ASN A 23 21.74 -0.81 -1.50
N THR A 24 20.50 -1.08 -1.07
CA THR A 24 19.95 -2.44 -1.11
C THR A 24 19.91 -2.98 -2.54
N VAL A 25 20.21 -4.26 -2.71
CA VAL A 25 19.96 -4.97 -3.99
C VAL A 25 18.63 -5.72 -3.98
N ASP A 26 17.97 -5.76 -2.83
CA ASP A 26 16.71 -6.48 -2.61
C ASP A 26 15.53 -5.52 -2.44
N THR A 27 14.37 -5.96 -2.92
CA THR A 27 13.09 -5.33 -2.61
C THR A 27 12.76 -5.43 -1.13
N LEU A 28 11.90 -4.56 -0.62
CA LEU A 28 11.41 -4.62 0.77
C LEU A 28 10.29 -5.67 0.94
N CYS A 29 10.41 -6.83 0.30
CA CYS A 29 9.42 -7.90 0.36
C CYS A 29 10.05 -9.29 0.49
N SER A 30 10.48 -9.89 -0.63
CA SER A 30 10.98 -11.27 -0.67
C SER A 30 11.95 -11.45 -1.84
N GLU A 31 12.73 -12.53 -1.82
CA GLU A 31 13.64 -12.88 -2.92
C GLU A 31 12.88 -13.02 -4.25
N ARG A 32 11.66 -13.59 -4.21
CA ARG A 32 10.78 -13.69 -5.37
C ARG A 32 10.43 -12.32 -5.94
N ALA A 33 10.06 -11.37 -5.08
CA ALA A 33 9.78 -10.00 -5.50
C ALA A 33 11.02 -9.30 -6.07
N THR A 34 12.21 -9.54 -5.51
CA THR A 34 13.48 -9.02 -6.06
C THR A 34 13.76 -9.55 -7.47
N ARG A 35 13.53 -10.84 -7.73
CA ARG A 35 13.76 -11.45 -9.05
C ARG A 35 12.89 -10.86 -10.18
N ARG A 36 11.81 -10.15 -9.85
CA ARG A 36 10.99 -9.45 -10.85
C ARG A 36 11.68 -8.22 -11.46
N GLY A 37 12.73 -7.69 -10.82
CA GLY A 37 13.48 -6.54 -11.31
C GLY A 37 12.80 -5.19 -11.05
N TYR A 38 13.36 -4.11 -11.58
CA TYR A 38 12.87 -2.74 -11.39
C TYR A 38 11.56 -2.49 -12.16
N HIS A 39 10.96 -1.32 -11.93
CA HIS A 39 9.76 -0.82 -12.62
C HIS A 39 8.49 -1.59 -12.31
N GLN A 40 8.32 -1.97 -11.05
CA GLN A 40 7.18 -2.74 -10.58
C GLN A 40 5.96 -1.85 -10.32
N ASN A 41 4.78 -2.34 -10.70
CA ASN A 41 3.48 -1.78 -10.33
C ASN A 41 2.94 -2.60 -9.16
N ILE A 42 2.94 -2.04 -7.96
CA ILE A 42 2.65 -2.77 -6.72
C ILE A 42 1.31 -2.38 -6.12
N ILE A 43 0.53 -3.39 -5.76
CA ILE A 43 -0.60 -3.26 -4.84
C ILE A 43 -0.15 -3.83 -3.49
N GLY A 44 0.00 -2.98 -2.48
CA GLY A 44 0.35 -3.40 -1.13
C GLY A 44 -0.89 -3.72 -0.31
N VAL A 45 -0.91 -4.91 0.27
CA VAL A 45 -1.94 -5.34 1.22
C VAL A 45 -1.33 -5.92 2.48
N SER A 46 -2.07 -5.87 3.59
CA SER A 46 -1.65 -6.42 4.88
C SER A 46 -2.59 -7.55 5.28
N ALA A 47 -2.02 -8.69 5.70
CA ALA A 47 -2.76 -9.84 6.20
C ALA A 47 -2.14 -10.30 7.52
N TYR A 48 -2.74 -9.92 8.65
CA TYR A 48 -2.15 -10.18 9.96
C TYR A 48 -3.20 -10.37 11.06
N ILE A 49 -2.79 -11.04 12.13
CA ILE A 49 -3.58 -11.23 13.34
C ILE A 49 -2.94 -10.46 14.50
N SER A 50 -3.74 -9.64 15.17
CA SER A 50 -3.44 -8.92 16.40
C SER A 50 -4.02 -9.63 17.62
N LEU A 51 -3.43 -9.40 18.80
CA LEU A 51 -3.83 -10.01 20.07
C LEU A 51 -5.25 -9.64 20.54
N ILE A 52 -5.85 -8.60 19.95
CA ILE A 52 -7.20 -8.11 20.27
C ILE A 52 -8.23 -8.45 19.19
N ASP A 53 -7.83 -9.18 18.15
CA ASP A 53 -8.74 -9.52 17.04
C ASP A 53 -9.74 -10.59 17.47
N SER A 54 -10.97 -10.49 16.97
CA SER A 54 -12.00 -11.50 17.24
C SER A 54 -11.71 -12.80 16.49
N VAL A 55 -12.24 -13.91 17.01
CA VAL A 55 -12.09 -15.24 16.38
C VAL A 55 -12.68 -15.25 14.97
N GLU A 56 -13.77 -14.53 14.75
CA GLU A 56 -14.40 -14.37 13.44
C GLU A 56 -13.48 -13.66 12.44
N LEU A 57 -12.80 -12.59 12.87
CA LEU A 57 -11.83 -11.87 12.04
C LEU A 57 -10.64 -12.75 11.69
N ILE A 58 -10.10 -13.49 12.66
CA ILE A 58 -9.02 -14.46 12.46
C ILE A 58 -9.38 -15.48 11.37
N ASN A 59 -10.60 -16.03 11.44
CA ASN A 59 -11.08 -17.02 10.47
C ASN A 59 -11.38 -16.43 9.08
N SER A 60 -11.61 -15.12 8.99
CA SER A 60 -12.03 -14.47 7.75
C SER A 60 -10.88 -13.87 6.95
N ILE A 61 -9.76 -13.49 7.58
CA ILE A 61 -8.60 -12.89 6.89
C ILE A 61 -8.15 -13.75 5.71
N TRP A 62 -8.03 -15.05 5.90
CA TRP A 62 -7.58 -15.95 4.84
C TRP A 62 -8.58 -16.03 3.68
N LYS A 63 -9.87 -16.10 3.99
CA LYS A 63 -10.95 -16.10 3.00
C LYS A 63 -10.95 -14.80 2.19
N TYR A 64 -10.87 -13.64 2.85
CA TYR A 64 -10.83 -12.35 2.18
C TYR A 64 -9.59 -12.20 1.32
N LEU A 65 -8.43 -12.62 1.82
CA LEU A 65 -7.21 -12.62 1.02
C LEU A 65 -7.38 -13.43 -0.27
N LEU A 66 -7.88 -14.66 -0.21
CA LEU A 66 -8.04 -15.48 -1.41
C LEU A 66 -9.04 -14.91 -2.42
N ILE A 67 -10.16 -14.35 -1.94
CA ILE A 67 -11.14 -13.65 -2.81
C ILE A 67 -10.45 -12.45 -3.48
N TYR A 68 -9.74 -11.64 -2.69
CA TYR A 68 -9.02 -10.47 -3.17
C TYR A 68 -7.96 -10.81 -4.22
N LEU A 69 -7.17 -11.87 -4.00
CA LEU A 69 -6.15 -12.32 -4.96
C LEU A 69 -6.78 -12.72 -6.30
N GLU A 70 -7.93 -13.37 -6.28
CA GLU A 70 -8.66 -13.74 -7.50
C GLU A 70 -9.22 -12.51 -8.22
N GLU A 71 -9.78 -11.53 -7.49
CA GLU A 71 -10.25 -10.28 -8.07
C GLU A 71 -9.11 -9.49 -8.72
N VAL A 72 -7.97 -9.35 -8.04
CA VAL A 72 -6.79 -8.66 -8.59
C VAL A 72 -6.26 -9.39 -9.82
N ARG A 73 -6.21 -10.73 -9.81
CA ARG A 73 -5.77 -11.52 -10.97
C ARG A 73 -6.59 -11.18 -12.22
N LEU A 74 -7.89 -10.95 -12.06
CA LEU A 74 -8.80 -10.63 -13.15
C LEU A 74 -8.75 -9.15 -13.55
N LYS A 75 -8.75 -8.24 -12.56
CA LYS A 75 -8.93 -6.79 -12.78
C LYS A 75 -7.62 -6.03 -12.98
N TYR A 76 -6.53 -6.46 -12.35
CA TYR A 76 -5.20 -5.85 -12.47
C TYR A 76 -4.10 -6.88 -12.80
N PRO A 77 -4.18 -7.61 -13.92
CA PRO A 77 -3.24 -8.69 -14.25
C PRO A 77 -1.78 -8.22 -14.45
N LYS A 78 -1.58 -6.91 -14.70
CA LYS A 78 -0.24 -6.30 -14.85
C LYS A 78 0.34 -5.77 -13.54
N TRP A 79 -0.43 -5.77 -12.46
CA TRP A 79 0.02 -5.33 -11.15
C TRP A 79 0.42 -6.54 -10.31
N ILE A 80 1.42 -6.35 -9.46
CA ILE A 80 1.89 -7.34 -8.51
C ILE A 80 1.29 -7.03 -7.15
N VAL A 81 0.62 -8.02 -6.53
CA VAL A 81 0.17 -7.91 -5.14
C VAL A 81 1.30 -8.33 -4.23
N ARG A 82 1.69 -7.44 -3.32
CA ARG A 82 2.59 -7.75 -2.22
C ARG A 82 1.79 -7.90 -0.93
N VAL A 83 1.73 -9.14 -0.43
CA VAL A 83 1.00 -9.50 0.79
C VAL A 83 1.95 -9.45 1.98
N TYR A 84 1.90 -8.37 2.74
CA TYR A 84 2.67 -8.22 3.97
C TYR A 84 1.96 -8.95 5.11
N TYR A 85 2.57 -10.01 5.63
CA TYR A 85 1.91 -10.90 6.58
C TYR A 85 2.73 -11.19 7.83
N HIS A 86 2.02 -11.35 8.95
CA HIS A 86 2.54 -11.94 10.20
C HIS A 86 1.41 -12.54 11.02
N ASN A 87 1.74 -13.52 11.85
CA ASN A 87 0.82 -14.18 12.77
C ASN A 87 -0.40 -14.85 12.12
N ILE A 88 -0.42 -15.03 10.80
CA ILE A 88 -1.44 -15.84 10.11
C ILE A 88 -1.02 -17.31 10.11
N ASN A 89 -1.99 -18.20 10.33
CA ASN A 89 -1.76 -19.64 10.33
C ASN A 89 -1.67 -20.18 8.90
N VAL A 90 -0.50 -20.01 8.27
CA VAL A 90 -0.23 -20.45 6.89
C VAL A 90 1.16 -21.12 6.83
N SER A 91 1.26 -22.25 6.14
CA SER A 91 2.55 -22.91 5.93
C SER A 91 3.33 -22.29 4.77
N LEU A 92 4.65 -22.45 4.77
CA LEU A 92 5.49 -22.05 3.61
C LEU A 92 5.12 -22.81 2.34
N ALA A 93 4.58 -24.04 2.46
CA ALA A 93 4.10 -24.80 1.31
C ALA A 93 2.83 -24.17 0.72
N ASP A 94 1.89 -23.73 1.55
CA ASP A 94 0.67 -23.07 1.10
C ASP A 94 0.98 -21.73 0.43
N ILE A 95 1.89 -20.94 1.01
CA ILE A 95 2.38 -19.70 0.39
C ILE A 95 2.93 -19.99 -1.01
N LYS A 96 3.84 -20.97 -1.14
CA LYS A 96 4.41 -21.34 -2.45
C LYS A 96 3.33 -21.82 -3.43
N ASN A 97 2.35 -22.59 -2.97
CA ASN A 97 1.24 -23.03 -3.80
C ASN A 97 0.42 -21.84 -4.33
N ILE A 98 0.15 -20.85 -3.48
CA ILE A 98 -0.57 -19.63 -3.87
C ILE A 98 0.26 -18.78 -4.82
N GLU A 99 1.53 -18.53 -4.54
CA GLU A 99 2.41 -17.79 -5.46
C GLU A 99 2.60 -18.51 -6.81
N ASN A 100 2.47 -19.84 -6.83
CA ASN A 100 2.49 -20.63 -8.05
C ASN A 100 1.19 -20.52 -8.84
N LEU A 101 0.05 -20.47 -8.16
CA LEU A 101 -1.27 -20.28 -8.76
C LEU A 101 -1.46 -18.84 -9.27
N TYR A 102 -1.10 -17.86 -8.45
CA TYR A 102 -1.21 -16.43 -8.72
C TYR A 102 0.17 -15.86 -9.05
N LYS A 103 0.55 -15.87 -10.33
CA LYS A 103 1.89 -15.46 -10.80
C LYS A 103 2.23 -14.00 -10.49
N ASN A 104 1.24 -13.14 -10.26
CA ASN A 104 1.41 -11.74 -9.90
C ASN A 104 1.27 -11.50 -8.38
N VAL A 105 1.52 -12.51 -7.55
CA VAL A 105 1.50 -12.39 -6.08
C VAL A 105 2.86 -12.74 -5.51
N ASP A 106 3.29 -11.93 -4.53
CA ASP A 106 4.46 -12.16 -3.69
C ASP A 106 4.06 -12.00 -2.21
N PHE A 107 4.40 -12.99 -1.39
CA PHE A 107 4.24 -12.91 0.06
C PHE A 107 5.50 -12.31 0.69
N CYS A 108 5.30 -11.37 1.60
CA CYS A 108 6.36 -10.65 2.29
C CYS A 108 6.23 -10.93 3.80
N ASP A 109 7.13 -11.76 4.34
CA ASP A 109 7.18 -12.04 5.77
C ASP A 109 7.71 -10.82 6.52
N VAL A 110 6.85 -10.13 7.27
CA VAL A 110 7.25 -8.89 7.96
C VAL A 110 8.18 -9.13 9.15
N GLN A 111 8.44 -10.39 9.51
CA GLN A 111 9.48 -10.74 10.47
C GLN A 111 10.87 -10.82 9.83
N ASN A 112 10.95 -10.88 8.49
CA ASN A 112 12.16 -11.14 7.71
C ASN A 112 12.25 -10.24 6.46
N ILE A 113 11.94 -8.94 6.60
CA ILE A 113 12.06 -7.99 5.48
C ILE A 113 13.54 -7.74 5.16
N PRO A 114 13.97 -7.82 3.88
CA PRO A 114 15.33 -7.47 3.51
C PRO A 114 15.73 -6.08 4.03
N VAL A 115 16.95 -5.97 4.59
CA VAL A 115 17.51 -4.75 5.24
C VAL A 115 16.83 -4.32 6.55
N LEU A 116 15.51 -4.49 6.69
CA LEU A 116 14.75 -4.01 7.86
C LEU A 116 14.54 -5.07 8.95
N GLY A 117 14.72 -6.35 8.63
CA GLY A 117 14.52 -7.47 9.53
C GLY A 117 13.08 -7.57 10.02
N ASN A 118 12.91 -7.83 11.32
CA ASN A 118 11.60 -7.94 11.94
C ASN A 118 11.01 -6.56 12.23
N ILE A 119 9.97 -6.18 11.47
CA ILE A 119 9.32 -4.88 11.58
C ILE A 119 8.08 -4.88 12.48
N VAL A 120 7.60 -6.05 12.93
CA VAL A 120 6.36 -6.21 13.71
C VAL A 120 6.38 -5.36 14.98
N ASN A 121 7.53 -5.26 15.63
CA ASN A 121 7.68 -4.59 16.93
C ASN A 121 7.63 -3.05 16.85
N TYR A 122 7.78 -2.46 15.66
CA TYR A 122 7.86 -1.01 15.51
C TYR A 122 7.03 -0.43 14.37
N MET A 123 6.44 -1.28 13.52
CA MET A 123 5.53 -0.89 12.44
C MET A 123 4.16 -1.59 12.61
N PRO A 124 3.08 -0.82 12.86
CA PRO A 124 1.74 -1.38 12.98
C PRO A 124 1.31 -2.14 11.72
N GLY A 125 0.55 -3.23 11.89
CA GLY A 125 0.10 -4.10 10.79
C GLY A 125 -0.52 -3.36 9.60
N LYS A 126 -1.44 -2.43 9.85
CA LYS A 126 -2.08 -1.58 8.81
C LYS A 126 -1.12 -0.75 7.97
N ILE A 127 0.07 -0.44 8.49
CA ILE A 127 1.09 0.36 7.83
C ILE A 127 2.07 -0.52 7.05
N GLN A 128 2.16 -1.82 7.34
CA GLN A 128 3.15 -2.70 6.70
C GLN A 128 2.97 -2.75 5.18
N ARG A 129 1.73 -2.67 4.69
CA ARG A 129 1.41 -2.52 3.26
C ARG A 129 2.00 -1.27 2.61
N PHE A 130 2.46 -0.28 3.36
CA PHE A 130 3.07 0.97 2.87
C PHE A 130 4.58 0.81 2.62
N LEU A 131 5.20 -0.33 2.92
CA LEU A 131 6.61 -0.59 2.61
C LEU A 131 7.03 -0.33 1.15
N PRO A 132 6.20 -0.60 0.12
CA PRO A 132 6.57 -0.29 -1.27
C PRO A 132 6.91 1.18 -1.52
N LEU A 133 6.45 2.10 -0.67
CA LEU A 133 6.78 3.53 -0.75
C LEU A 133 8.27 3.82 -0.57
N ALA A 134 8.98 2.93 0.11
CA ALA A 134 10.41 3.02 0.37
C ALA A 134 11.23 2.07 -0.52
N ASP A 135 10.58 1.40 -1.47
CA ASP A 135 11.21 0.40 -2.32
C ASP A 135 11.54 0.98 -3.70
N LYS A 136 12.83 1.10 -4.00
CA LYS A 136 13.33 1.67 -5.26
C LYS A 136 12.96 0.87 -6.52
N PHE A 137 12.49 -0.36 -6.37
CA PHE A 137 12.03 -1.20 -7.48
C PHE A 137 10.62 -0.83 -7.95
N VAL A 138 9.90 0.01 -7.20
CA VAL A 138 8.49 0.32 -7.41
C VAL A 138 8.32 1.65 -8.14
N ASP A 139 7.60 1.62 -9.26
CA ASP A 139 7.27 2.82 -10.05
C ASP A 139 5.84 3.30 -9.78
N TYR A 140 4.92 2.37 -9.52
CA TYR A 140 3.54 2.70 -9.17
C TYR A 140 3.14 1.89 -7.95
N TYR A 141 2.53 2.56 -6.98
CA TYR A 141 2.07 1.91 -5.76
C TYR A 141 0.60 2.24 -5.50
N MET A 142 -0.17 1.25 -5.08
CA MET A 142 -1.49 1.41 -4.51
C MET A 142 -1.59 0.69 -3.18
N SER A 143 -2.22 1.33 -2.21
CA SER A 143 -2.56 0.71 -0.95
C SER A 143 -3.98 0.18 -0.99
N ARG A 144 -4.19 -1.07 -0.56
CA ARG A 144 -5.50 -1.71 -0.50
C ARG A 144 -5.73 -2.45 0.82
N ASP A 145 -6.99 -2.47 1.25
CA ASP A 145 -7.48 -3.39 2.27
C ASP A 145 -7.98 -4.68 1.59
N ILE A 146 -7.71 -5.86 2.18
CA ILE A 146 -8.09 -7.17 1.61
C ILE A 146 -9.59 -7.47 1.71
N ASP A 147 -10.31 -6.72 2.54
CA ASP A 147 -11.76 -6.79 2.74
C ASP A 147 -12.53 -5.78 1.87
N SER A 148 -11.84 -5.12 0.92
CA SER A 148 -12.42 -4.14 0.00
C SER A 148 -12.45 -4.68 -1.43
N PRO A 149 -13.63 -5.14 -1.92
CA PRO A 149 -13.79 -5.68 -3.27
C PRO A 149 -13.33 -4.71 -4.36
N ILE A 150 -12.86 -5.26 -5.48
CA ILE A 150 -12.43 -4.46 -6.64
C ILE A 150 -13.56 -4.36 -7.67
N PHE A 151 -14.06 -3.14 -7.85
CA PHE A 151 -15.10 -2.83 -8.83
C PHE A 151 -14.54 -2.26 -10.13
N ASP A 152 -15.26 -2.43 -11.25
CA ASP A 152 -14.82 -1.93 -12.57
C ASP A 152 -14.61 -0.41 -12.59
N ARG A 153 -15.48 0.36 -11.91
CA ARG A 153 -15.33 1.83 -11.81
C ARG A 153 -14.03 2.25 -11.13
N GLU A 154 -13.54 1.43 -10.20
CA GLU A 154 -12.27 1.68 -9.53
C GLU A 154 -11.10 1.43 -10.49
N VAL A 155 -11.16 0.35 -11.26
CA VAL A 155 -10.16 0.04 -12.30
C VAL A 155 -10.11 1.17 -13.32
N SER A 156 -11.26 1.69 -13.75
CA SER A 156 -11.35 2.87 -14.62
C SER A 156 -10.71 4.10 -13.97
N ALA A 157 -11.02 4.40 -12.70
CA ALA A 157 -10.45 5.52 -11.96
C ALA A 157 -8.92 5.42 -11.80
N VAL A 158 -8.39 4.21 -11.59
CA VAL A 158 -6.96 3.94 -11.53
C VAL A 158 -6.31 4.15 -12.90
N ASN A 159 -6.92 3.66 -13.99
CA ASN A 159 -6.40 3.85 -15.35
C ASN A 159 -6.37 5.32 -15.75
N GLU A 160 -7.41 6.08 -15.42
CA GLU A 160 -7.48 7.52 -15.62
C GLU A 160 -6.36 8.23 -14.84
N TRP A 161 -6.17 7.86 -13.58
CA TRP A 161 -5.05 8.38 -12.80
C TRP A 161 -3.69 8.06 -13.44
N ILE A 162 -3.44 6.81 -13.84
CA ILE A 162 -2.18 6.42 -14.49
C ILE A 162 -1.93 7.28 -15.74
N ALA A 163 -2.97 7.52 -16.55
CA ALA A 163 -2.90 8.33 -17.76
C ALA A 163 -2.75 9.84 -17.51
N SER A 164 -3.14 10.34 -16.34
CA SER A 164 -3.03 11.76 -15.97
C SER A 164 -1.60 12.22 -15.69
N ASP A 165 -1.40 13.52 -15.53
CA ASP A 165 -0.16 14.12 -15.01
C ASP A 165 -0.07 14.09 -13.47
N LYS A 166 -1.12 13.62 -12.79
CA LYS A 166 -1.20 13.64 -11.33
C LYS A 166 -0.35 12.55 -10.71
N MET A 167 0.39 12.93 -9.69
CA MET A 167 1.27 12.02 -8.97
C MET A 167 0.51 11.11 -8.01
N PHE A 168 -0.55 11.62 -7.37
CA PHE A 168 -1.31 10.87 -6.38
C PHE A 168 -2.73 10.56 -6.86
N HIS A 169 -3.27 9.47 -6.34
CA HIS A 169 -4.66 9.06 -6.53
C HIS A 169 -5.34 8.87 -5.20
N ILE A 170 -6.57 9.36 -5.09
CA ILE A 170 -7.39 9.19 -3.89
C ILE A 170 -8.81 8.83 -4.35
N MET A 171 -9.41 7.86 -3.67
CA MET A 171 -10.76 7.39 -3.96
C MET A 171 -11.64 7.44 -2.70
N ARG A 172 -12.82 8.04 -2.81
CA ARG A 172 -13.80 8.21 -1.73
C ARG A 172 -15.19 7.82 -2.21
N ASP A 173 -15.49 6.54 -2.09
CA ASP A 173 -16.65 5.93 -2.74
C ASP A 173 -17.81 5.53 -1.80
N HIS A 174 -17.86 6.11 -0.59
CA HIS A 174 -18.90 5.84 0.42
C HIS A 174 -19.14 7.09 1.29
N PRO A 175 -20.34 7.33 1.84
CA PRO A 175 -20.61 8.50 2.70
C PRO A 175 -19.69 8.63 3.92
N GLN A 176 -19.16 7.51 4.44
CA GLN A 176 -18.23 7.47 5.57
C GLN A 176 -16.76 7.64 5.17
N HIS A 177 -16.45 7.78 3.88
CA HIS A 177 -15.10 8.03 3.38
C HIS A 177 -14.71 9.51 3.52
N ASP A 178 -14.90 10.05 4.73
CA ASP A 178 -14.82 11.48 5.00
C ASP A 178 -13.42 12.00 5.37
N THR A 179 -12.46 11.08 5.43
CA THR A 179 -11.04 11.37 5.62
C THR A 179 -10.39 11.82 4.31
N ALA A 180 -9.38 12.70 4.36
CA ALA A 180 -8.76 13.18 3.12
C ALA A 180 -8.05 12.05 2.37
N ILE A 181 -7.44 11.08 3.04
CA ILE A 181 -6.87 9.88 2.39
C ILE A 181 -7.22 8.66 3.23
N LEU A 182 -7.99 7.73 2.65
CA LEU A 182 -8.26 6.44 3.29
C LEU A 182 -7.03 5.55 3.23
N GLY A 183 -6.83 4.73 4.26
CA GLY A 183 -5.68 3.84 4.36
C GLY A 183 -5.54 2.87 3.20
N GLY A 184 -6.65 2.37 2.64
CA GLY A 184 -6.67 1.36 1.58
C GLY A 184 -7.30 1.80 0.25
N LEU A 185 -7.45 3.11 -0.03
CA LEU A 185 -8.04 3.61 -1.28
C LEU A 185 -7.22 4.78 -1.88
N TRP A 186 -5.93 4.56 -2.07
CA TRP A 186 -5.03 5.58 -2.65
C TRP A 186 -3.85 4.97 -3.40
N GLY A 187 -3.24 5.77 -4.26
CA GLY A 187 -2.05 5.40 -5.02
C GLY A 187 -1.09 6.56 -5.26
N ILE A 188 0.12 6.22 -5.67
CA ILE A 188 1.20 7.16 -5.98
C ILE A 188 2.07 6.65 -7.14
N LYS A 189 2.44 7.56 -8.03
CA LYS A 189 3.49 7.38 -9.04
C LYS A 189 4.80 7.78 -8.40
N LYS A 190 5.84 6.97 -8.61
CA LYS A 190 7.21 7.10 -8.09
C LYS A 190 7.54 8.49 -7.54
N PHE A 191 7.67 8.55 -6.21
CA PHE A 191 8.16 9.72 -5.48
C PHE A 191 8.85 9.28 -4.20
N GLU A 192 9.91 9.97 -3.82
CA GLU A 192 10.53 9.82 -2.50
C GLU A 192 9.60 10.41 -1.44
N ILE A 193 8.97 9.57 -0.62
CA ILE A 193 8.12 10.05 0.48
C ILE A 193 8.96 10.47 1.69
N PRO A 194 8.69 11.64 2.31
CA PRO A 194 9.33 12.03 3.56
C PRO A 194 8.82 11.24 4.78
N CYS A 195 9.69 11.12 5.78
CA CYS A 195 9.67 10.19 6.91
C CYS A 195 8.31 9.89 7.62
N TYR A 196 8.10 8.62 7.99
CA TYR A 196 6.97 8.11 8.78
C TYR A 196 7.06 8.42 10.29
N ASN A 197 5.91 8.66 10.92
CA ASN A 197 5.77 8.77 12.38
C ASN A 197 4.59 7.94 12.91
N ARG A 198 4.80 7.33 14.09
CA ARG A 198 4.01 6.29 14.78
C ARG A 198 2.56 6.69 15.11
N LYS A 199 1.76 6.97 14.09
CA LYS A 199 0.31 7.14 14.17
C LYS A 199 -0.37 6.27 13.12
N GLY A 200 -1.65 5.95 13.32
CA GLY A 200 -2.43 5.10 12.41
C GLY A 200 -2.33 5.56 10.94
N ASP A 201 -2.65 4.67 10.00
CA ASP A 201 -2.50 4.89 8.56
C ASP A 201 -3.13 6.20 8.07
N GLN A 202 -4.41 6.41 8.35
CA GLN A 202 -5.11 7.63 7.96
C GLN A 202 -4.52 8.89 8.63
N GLN A 203 -4.12 8.81 9.90
CA GLN A 203 -3.50 9.93 10.59
C GLN A 203 -2.12 10.28 10.05
N PHE A 204 -1.35 9.27 9.63
CA PHE A 204 -0.07 9.47 8.97
C PHE A 204 -0.28 10.17 7.62
N LEU A 205 -1.20 9.66 6.80
CA LEU A 205 -1.51 10.20 5.48
C LEU A 205 -2.02 11.65 5.58
N GLU A 206 -3.00 11.92 6.45
CA GLU A 206 -3.56 13.26 6.66
C GLU A 206 -2.51 14.27 7.12
N LYS A 207 -1.64 13.87 8.05
CA LYS A 207 -0.72 14.81 8.69
C LYS A 207 0.53 15.11 7.87
N TYR A 208 1.07 14.11 7.18
CA TYR A 208 2.40 14.19 6.56
C TYR A 208 2.36 14.14 5.04
N ILE A 209 1.40 13.42 4.45
CA ILE A 209 1.31 13.26 2.99
C ILE A 209 0.38 14.29 2.39
N TRP A 210 -0.85 14.42 2.90
CA TRP A 210 -1.87 15.31 2.36
C TRP A 210 -1.41 16.76 2.11
N PRO A 211 -0.66 17.43 3.02
CA PRO A 211 -0.17 18.79 2.78
C PRO A 211 0.75 18.92 1.56
N LEU A 212 1.47 17.86 1.20
CA LEU A 212 2.43 17.83 0.09
C LEU A 212 1.75 17.57 -1.25
N ILE A 213 0.60 16.89 -1.24
CA ILE A 213 0.03 16.26 -2.44
C ILE A 213 -1.31 16.83 -2.86
N ARG A 214 -1.97 17.63 -2.01
CA ARG A 214 -3.35 18.12 -2.24
C ARG A 214 -3.55 18.88 -3.56
N THR A 215 -2.50 19.45 -4.14
CA THR A 215 -2.52 20.14 -5.44
C THR A 215 -1.99 19.30 -6.60
N ASN A 216 -1.48 18.10 -6.33
CA ASN A 216 -0.93 17.16 -7.30
C ASN A 216 -1.54 15.75 -7.10
N SER A 217 -2.86 15.72 -6.95
CA SER A 217 -3.64 14.50 -6.79
C SER A 217 -4.84 14.51 -7.74
N LEU A 218 -5.14 13.35 -8.33
CA LEU A 218 -6.43 13.06 -8.93
C LEU A 218 -7.31 12.42 -7.85
N GLN A 219 -8.47 13.01 -7.61
CA GLN A 219 -9.36 12.61 -6.53
C GLN A 219 -10.70 12.21 -7.10
N HIS A 220 -11.14 10.98 -6.84
CA HIS A 220 -12.48 10.52 -7.21
C HIS A 220 -13.37 10.44 -5.97
N ASP A 221 -14.55 11.05 -6.03
CA ASP A 221 -15.47 11.11 -4.89
C ASP A 221 -16.93 10.98 -5.34
N SER A 222 -17.66 10.06 -4.70
CA SER A 222 -19.08 9.80 -5.01
C SER A 222 -20.06 10.61 -4.14
N PHE A 223 -19.64 11.17 -3.00
CA PHE A 223 -20.56 11.69 -1.97
C PHE A 223 -20.17 13.05 -1.35
N LEU A 224 -18.87 13.35 -1.25
CA LEU A 224 -18.33 14.40 -0.40
C LEU A 224 -17.69 15.56 -1.17
N CYS A 225 -18.16 15.84 -2.39
CA CYS A 225 -17.66 16.93 -3.25
C CYS A 225 -17.68 18.32 -2.59
N ARG A 226 -18.61 18.58 -1.65
CA ARG A 226 -18.64 19.83 -0.87
C ARG A 226 -17.47 19.95 0.11
N ARG A 227 -16.97 18.82 0.61
CA ARG A 227 -15.82 18.74 1.52
C ARG A 227 -14.50 18.71 0.74
N PHE A 228 -14.50 18.08 -0.43
CA PHE A 228 -13.33 17.95 -1.31
C PHE A 228 -13.64 18.57 -2.68
N PRO A 229 -13.55 19.90 -2.83
CA PRO A 229 -14.02 20.61 -4.02
C PRO A 229 -13.20 20.36 -5.29
N THR A 230 -12.01 19.75 -5.16
CA THR A 230 -11.17 19.36 -6.29
C THR A 230 -11.35 17.89 -6.69
N ALA A 231 -12.34 17.20 -6.10
CA ALA A 231 -12.68 15.84 -6.49
C ALA A 231 -13.60 15.80 -7.71
N GLU A 232 -13.38 14.79 -8.53
CA GLU A 232 -14.11 14.47 -9.75
C GLU A 232 -14.98 13.22 -9.49
N PRO A 233 -16.08 13.03 -10.24
CA PRO A 233 -16.88 11.80 -10.12
C PRO A 233 -16.07 10.60 -10.62
N PHE A 234 -16.40 9.40 -10.15
CA PHE A 234 -15.82 8.17 -10.71
C PHE A 234 -16.17 8.04 -12.21
N PRO A 235 -15.21 7.61 -13.05
CA PRO A 235 -15.49 7.32 -14.45
C PRO A 235 -16.46 6.14 -14.58
N THR A 236 -17.36 6.24 -15.56
CA THR A 236 -18.36 5.22 -15.91
C THR A 236 -17.81 4.23 -16.93
#